data_AF-A0A4S8HP10-F1
#
_entry.id   AF-A0A4S8HP10-F1
#
_cell.length_a   1.000
_cell.length_b   1.000
_cell.length_c   1.000
_cell.angle_alpha   90.00
_cell.angle_beta   90.00
_cell.angle_gamma   90.00
#
_symmetry.space_group_name_H-M   'P 1'
#
loop_
_entity.id
_entity.type
_entity.pdbx_description
1 polymer ?
#
loop_
_entity_poly.entity_id
_entity_poly.type
_entity_poly.pdbx_seq_one_letter_code
_entity_poly.pdbx_strand_id
1 'polypeptide(L)'
;MKYIIPFALIFLSACLKNEVTLDYSGIKPVIVIPNANWPVKGYAPQLTDSVAGITRLNVYARVSHEKPLDKDVRVKFVIDNAQAEQYNNQWGADYRLLPANCYQANAMEITIPAGTQQVLLPVTIIPGNMDPQYNYILPVSIASADGYTVGANFKTMIFTLKGR
;
A
#
# COMPACT_ATOMS: atom_id res chain seq x y z
N MET A 1 23.91 23.82 78.76
CA MET A 1 23.52 22.70 77.87
C MET A 1 22.84 23.28 76.64
N LYS A 2 23.53 23.30 75.49
CA LYS A 2 23.01 23.75 74.19
C LYS A 2 23.17 22.58 73.22
N TYR A 3 22.07 21.99 72.77
CA TYR A 3 22.08 20.96 71.74
C TYR A 3 21.95 21.65 70.38
N ILE A 4 22.94 21.46 69.50
CA ILE A 4 22.86 21.85 68.09
C ILE A 4 22.67 20.54 67.32
N ILE A 5 21.49 20.37 66.74
CA ILE A 5 21.19 19.25 65.81
C ILE A 5 21.45 19.78 64.40
N PRO A 6 22.34 19.16 63.59
CA PRO A 6 22.48 19.54 62.20
C PRO A 6 21.33 18.92 61.40
N PHE A 7 20.55 19.77 60.74
CA PHE A 7 19.52 19.39 59.78
C PHE A 7 20.20 19.10 58.44
N ALA A 8 20.30 17.83 58.06
CA ALA A 8 20.80 17.41 56.76
C ALA A 8 19.70 17.60 55.70
N LEU A 9 19.85 18.60 54.82
CA LEU A 9 19.02 18.76 53.62
C LEU A 9 19.39 17.70 52.59
N ILE A 10 18.52 16.71 52.42
CA ILE A 10 18.59 15.73 51.34
C ILE A 10 17.85 16.31 50.13
N PHE A 11 18.59 16.80 49.13
CA PHE A 11 18.05 17.12 47.81
C PHE A 11 18.01 15.85 46.95
N LEU A 12 16.85 15.21 46.86
CA LEU A 12 16.56 14.17 45.88
C LEU A 12 15.48 14.65 44.91
N SER A 13 15.87 15.47 43.94
CA SER A 13 15.09 15.71 42.73
C SER A 13 15.78 15.04 41.54
N ALA A 14 15.83 13.72 41.56
CA ALA A 14 16.16 12.93 40.38
C ALA A 14 14.86 12.69 39.59
N CYS A 15 14.43 13.68 38.80
CA CYS A 15 13.53 13.43 37.69
C CYS A 15 14.34 12.74 36.59
N LEU A 16 14.46 11.41 36.66
CA LEU A 16 14.92 10.62 35.53
C LEU A 16 13.85 10.80 34.43
N LYS A 17 14.13 11.65 33.44
CA LYS A 17 13.35 11.68 32.20
C LYS A 17 13.63 10.36 31.51
N ASN A 18 12.77 9.37 31.76
CA ASN A 18 12.74 8.17 30.94
C ASN A 18 12.26 8.59 29.56
N GLU A 19 13.20 8.92 28.68
CA GLU A 19 12.96 8.99 27.26
C GLU A 19 12.85 7.56 26.77
N VAL A 20 11.62 7.10 26.54
CA VAL A 20 11.39 5.81 25.88
C VAL A 20 11.83 5.97 24.43
N THR A 21 13.07 5.60 24.13
CA THR A 21 13.53 5.49 22.75
C THR A 21 12.98 4.18 22.20
N LEU A 22 12.10 4.29 21.20
CA LEU A 22 11.65 3.13 20.46
C LEU A 22 12.83 2.66 19.60
N ASP A 23 13.39 1.50 19.96
CA ASP A 23 14.45 0.88 19.19
C ASP A 23 13.85 0.17 17.97
N TYR A 24 13.99 0.81 16.81
CA TYR A 24 13.58 0.24 15.52
C TYR A 24 14.71 -0.55 14.84
N SER A 25 15.85 -0.74 15.51
CA SER A 25 16.97 -1.51 14.96
C SER A 25 16.53 -2.96 14.69
N GLY A 26 16.75 -3.42 13.46
CA GLY A 26 16.36 -4.77 13.01
C GLY A 26 15.02 -4.86 12.24
N ILE A 27 14.21 -3.80 12.20
CA ILE A 27 13.03 -3.78 11.32
C ILE A 27 13.49 -3.69 9.86
N LYS A 28 13.17 -4.71 9.08
CA LYS A 28 13.48 -4.74 7.65
C LYS A 28 12.44 -3.92 6.87
N PRO A 29 12.85 -3.19 5.82
CA PRO A 29 11.91 -2.50 4.93
C PRO A 29 11.02 -3.51 4.21
N VAL A 30 9.73 -3.15 4.08
CA VAL A 30 8.74 -3.93 3.34
C VAL A 30 8.15 -3.08 2.22
N ILE A 31 8.03 -3.64 1.02
CA ILE A 31 7.41 -2.96 -0.11
C ILE A 31 5.92 -3.27 -0.14
N VAL A 32 5.10 -2.23 -0.24
CA VAL A 32 3.63 -2.32 -0.18
C VAL A 32 2.98 -1.41 -1.20
N ILE A 33 1.73 -1.70 -1.53
CA ILE A 33 0.79 -0.69 -2.01
C ILE A 33 0.18 -0.05 -0.76
N PRO A 34 0.49 1.22 -0.44
CA PRO A 34 0.16 1.84 0.85
C PRO A 34 -1.35 1.96 1.12
N ASN A 35 -2.15 1.93 0.06
CA ASN A 35 -3.60 1.98 0.06
C ASN A 35 -4.22 0.70 -0.52
N ALA A 36 -3.49 -0.43 -0.50
CA ALA A 36 -4.02 -1.73 -0.90
C ALA A 36 -5.40 -1.97 -0.29
N ASN A 37 -6.37 -2.32 -1.12
CA ASN A 37 -7.74 -2.61 -0.71
C ASN A 37 -8.07 -4.11 -0.81
N TRP A 38 -7.07 -4.96 -1.03
CA TRP A 38 -7.28 -6.39 -1.13
C TRP A 38 -6.08 -7.21 -0.60
N PRO A 39 -6.32 -8.27 0.20
CA PRO A 39 -7.61 -8.69 0.74
C PRO A 39 -8.10 -7.75 1.85
N VAL A 40 -9.42 -7.47 1.90
CA VAL A 40 -10.01 -6.75 3.03
C VAL A 40 -10.31 -7.70 4.19
N LYS A 41 -9.99 -7.28 5.42
CA LYS A 41 -10.47 -7.93 6.64
C LYS A 41 -11.86 -7.39 6.98
N GLY A 42 -12.91 -8.05 6.48
CA GLY A 42 -14.31 -7.69 6.73
C GLY A 42 -15.07 -7.16 5.51
N TYR A 43 -16.30 -6.69 5.70
CA TYR A 43 -17.14 -6.11 4.64
C TYR A 43 -16.62 -4.72 4.27
N ALA A 44 -15.99 -4.59 3.10
CA ALA A 44 -15.72 -3.30 2.49
C ALA A 44 -16.76 -3.05 1.39
N PRO A 45 -17.41 -1.87 1.36
CA PRO A 45 -18.30 -1.52 0.26
C PRO A 45 -17.52 -1.57 -1.05
N GLN A 46 -18.12 -2.17 -2.08
CA GLN A 46 -17.53 -2.26 -3.40
C GLN A 46 -17.36 -0.83 -3.95
N LEU A 47 -16.12 -0.41 -4.17
CA LEU A 47 -15.80 0.88 -4.79
C LEU A 47 -16.15 0.78 -6.27
N THR A 48 -17.40 1.06 -6.63
CA THR A 48 -17.76 1.26 -8.03
C THR A 48 -17.33 2.65 -8.45
N ASP A 49 -16.09 2.75 -8.93
CA ASP A 49 -15.66 3.92 -9.68
C ASP A 49 -16.49 3.98 -10.96
N SER A 50 -17.31 5.03 -11.08
CA SER A 50 -18.07 5.27 -12.30
C SER A 50 -17.09 5.68 -13.40
N VAL A 51 -17.09 4.92 -14.49
CA VAL A 51 -16.23 5.16 -15.67
C VAL A 51 -16.56 6.51 -16.35
N ALA A 52 -17.68 7.15 -16.00
CA ALA A 52 -18.05 8.47 -16.49
C ALA A 52 -17.15 9.63 -15.98
N GLY A 53 -16.29 9.41 -14.98
CA GLY A 53 -15.39 10.47 -14.46
C GLY A 53 -13.93 10.07 -14.24
N ILE A 54 -13.61 8.78 -14.15
CA ILE A 54 -12.27 8.30 -13.80
C ILE A 54 -11.66 7.58 -15.02
N THR A 55 -10.75 8.28 -15.70
CA THR A 55 -9.95 7.74 -16.83
C THR A 55 -8.55 7.30 -16.41
N ARG A 56 -8.20 7.45 -15.13
CA ARG A 56 -6.87 7.15 -14.60
C ARG A 56 -6.96 6.52 -13.22
N LEU A 57 -6.42 5.33 -13.09
CA LEU A 57 -6.27 4.60 -11.84
C LEU A 57 -4.82 4.77 -11.37
N ASN A 58 -4.65 5.17 -10.11
CA ASN A 58 -3.34 5.40 -9.52
C ASN A 58 -3.02 4.29 -8.55
N VAL A 59 -1.99 3.50 -8.86
CA VAL A 59 -1.44 2.47 -7.97
C VAL A 59 -0.07 2.92 -7.52
N TYR A 60 0.32 2.66 -6.28
CA TYR A 60 1.61 3.08 -5.76
C TYR A 60 2.41 1.88 -5.28
N ALA A 61 3.74 1.95 -5.40
CA ALA A 61 4.63 1.15 -4.58
C ALA A 61 5.29 2.07 -3.56
N ARG A 62 5.32 1.64 -2.30
CA ARG A 62 5.91 2.38 -1.19
C ARG A 62 6.86 1.49 -0.40
N VAL A 63 8.00 2.05 -0.03
CA VAL A 63 8.86 1.54 1.04
C VAL A 63 8.18 1.84 2.38
N SER A 64 7.67 0.80 3.03
CA SER A 64 7.21 0.86 4.42
C SER A 64 8.40 0.67 5.35
N HIS A 65 9.02 1.79 5.70
CA HIS A 65 10.14 1.87 6.63
C HIS A 65 10.27 3.30 7.19
N GLU A 66 10.99 3.47 8.31
CA GLU A 66 11.18 4.78 8.94
C GLU A 66 11.89 5.76 7.99
N LYS A 67 12.93 5.28 7.29
CA LYS A 67 13.74 6.08 6.37
C LYS A 67 13.60 5.59 4.92
N PRO A 68 13.80 6.48 3.93
CA PRO A 68 14.01 6.06 2.54
C PRO A 68 15.20 5.11 2.41
N LEU A 69 15.22 4.31 1.35
CA LEU A 69 16.36 3.46 1.02
C LEU A 69 17.43 4.29 0.31
N ASP A 70 18.69 3.86 0.43
CA ASP A 70 19.87 4.49 -0.16
C ASP A 70 20.14 4.07 -1.62
N LYS A 71 19.32 3.15 -2.15
CA LYS A 71 19.39 2.64 -3.51
C LYS A 71 18.01 2.55 -4.16
N ASP A 72 18.03 2.58 -5.48
CA ASP A 72 16.85 2.34 -6.31
C ASP A 72 16.26 0.94 -6.05
N VAL A 73 14.93 0.85 -6.14
CA VAL A 73 14.19 -0.42 -6.05
C VAL A 73 13.28 -0.54 -7.26
N ARG A 74 13.55 -1.50 -8.15
CA ARG A 74 12.63 -1.87 -9.22
C ARG A 74 11.51 -2.73 -8.67
N VAL A 75 10.29 -2.24 -8.86
CA VAL A 75 9.06 -2.89 -8.45
C VAL A 75 8.32 -3.35 -9.70
N LYS A 76 8.11 -4.66 -9.80
CA LYS A 76 7.35 -5.28 -10.88
C LYS A 76 5.91 -5.49 -10.45
N PHE A 77 4.99 -4.92 -11.22
CA PHE A 77 3.57 -5.11 -11.10
C PHE A 77 3.06 -6.12 -12.13
N VAL A 78 1.95 -6.77 -11.82
CA VAL A 78 1.22 -7.68 -12.70
C VAL A 78 -0.27 -7.48 -12.55
N ILE A 79 -1.03 -7.85 -13.59
CA ILE A 79 -2.46 -8.09 -13.45
C ILE A 79 -2.64 -9.50 -12.89
N ASP A 80 -3.11 -9.62 -11.65
CA ASP A 80 -3.17 -10.88 -10.92
C ASP A 80 -4.59 -11.47 -10.97
N ASN A 81 -4.86 -12.25 -12.03
CA ASN A 81 -6.17 -12.84 -12.28
C ASN A 81 -6.69 -13.68 -11.12
N ALA A 82 -5.80 -14.35 -10.36
CA ALA A 82 -6.20 -15.14 -9.21
C ALA A 82 -6.82 -14.28 -8.10
N GLN A 83 -6.41 -13.02 -7.96
CA GLN A 83 -7.03 -12.09 -6.99
C GLN A 83 -8.43 -11.66 -7.43
N ALA A 84 -8.68 -11.51 -8.74
CA ALA A 84 -10.04 -11.24 -9.23
C ALA A 84 -10.98 -12.42 -8.98
N GLU A 85 -10.50 -13.65 -9.18
CA GLU A 85 -11.28 -14.86 -8.88
C GLU A 85 -11.60 -14.95 -7.38
N GLN A 86 -10.61 -14.71 -6.51
CA GLN A 86 -10.83 -14.68 -5.06
C GLN A 86 -11.83 -13.60 -4.66
N TYR A 87 -11.75 -12.42 -5.26
CA TYR A 87 -12.70 -11.33 -5.01
C TYR A 87 -14.14 -11.72 -5.38
N ASN A 88 -14.34 -12.24 -6.59
CA ASN A 88 -15.65 -12.69 -7.06
C ASN A 88 -16.21 -13.79 -6.15
N ASN A 89 -15.39 -14.78 -5.80
CA ASN A 89 -15.79 -15.88 -4.92
C ASN A 89 -16.16 -15.41 -3.51
N GLN A 90 -15.37 -14.50 -2.92
CA GLN A 90 -15.62 -13.99 -1.57
C GLN A 90 -16.93 -13.19 -1.48
N TRP A 91 -17.27 -12.45 -2.53
CA TRP A 91 -18.43 -11.54 -2.53
C TRP A 91 -19.63 -12.05 -3.31
N GLY A 92 -19.56 -13.23 -3.93
CA GLY A 92 -20.60 -13.71 -4.85
C GLY A 92 -20.83 -12.77 -6.03
N ALA A 93 -19.76 -12.08 -6.48
CA ALA A 93 -19.80 -11.12 -7.58
C ALA A 93 -19.45 -11.79 -8.91
N ASP A 94 -19.85 -11.16 -10.02
CA ASP A 94 -19.61 -11.64 -11.39
C ASP A 94 -18.88 -10.57 -12.22
N TYR A 95 -17.76 -10.06 -11.70
CA TYR A 95 -16.93 -9.13 -12.45
C TYR A 95 -16.08 -9.88 -13.48
N ARG A 96 -16.02 -9.36 -14.71
CA ARG A 96 -15.13 -9.87 -15.75
C ARG A 96 -13.77 -9.19 -15.66
N LEU A 97 -12.68 -9.90 -15.95
CA LEU A 97 -11.39 -9.24 -16.09
C LEU A 97 -11.47 -8.13 -17.15
N LEU A 98 -10.95 -6.94 -16.81
CA LEU A 98 -10.88 -5.84 -17.75
C LEU A 98 -9.98 -6.25 -18.93
N PRO A 99 -10.49 -6.23 -20.18
CA PRO A 99 -9.70 -6.64 -21.34
C PRO A 99 -8.47 -5.76 -21.53
N ALA A 100 -7.38 -6.33 -22.03
CA ALA A 100 -6.09 -5.64 -22.18
C ALA A 100 -6.15 -4.40 -23.10
N ASN A 101 -7.07 -4.36 -24.07
CA ASN A 101 -7.28 -3.19 -24.92
C ASN A 101 -8.10 -2.07 -24.25
N CYS A 102 -8.65 -2.30 -23.05
CA CYS A 102 -9.43 -1.33 -22.30
C CYS A 102 -8.60 -0.51 -21.30
N TYR A 103 -7.28 -0.76 -21.21
CA TYR A 103 -6.38 0.01 -20.37
C TYR A 103 -4.98 0.10 -20.96
N GLN A 104 -4.20 1.06 -20.46
CA GLN A 104 -2.80 1.25 -20.82
C GLN A 104 -1.98 1.62 -19.59
N ALA A 105 -0.87 0.92 -19.40
CA ALA A 105 0.19 1.30 -18.47
C ALA A 105 1.49 1.42 -19.27
N ASN A 106 2.19 2.56 -19.14
CA ASN A 106 3.41 2.81 -19.91
C ASN A 106 4.54 1.81 -19.57
N ALA A 107 4.56 1.35 -18.32
CA ALA A 107 5.43 0.30 -17.84
C ALA A 107 4.74 -0.43 -16.69
N MET A 108 4.96 -1.74 -16.58
CA MET A 108 4.56 -2.54 -15.42
C MET A 108 5.73 -2.80 -14.47
N GLU A 109 6.91 -2.28 -14.78
CA GLU A 109 8.06 -2.25 -13.88
C GLU A 109 8.46 -0.80 -13.69
N ILE A 110 8.47 -0.34 -12.44
CA ILE A 110 8.78 1.04 -12.08
C ILE A 110 9.77 1.09 -10.93
N THR A 111 10.63 2.10 -10.95
CA THR A 111 11.67 2.28 -9.93
C THR A 111 11.17 3.23 -8.85
N ILE A 112 11.29 2.84 -7.58
CA ILE A 112 11.32 3.78 -6.45
C ILE A 112 12.76 4.32 -6.39
N PRO A 113 13.01 5.60 -6.69
CA PRO A 113 14.36 6.15 -6.65
C PRO A 113 14.95 6.17 -5.24
N ALA A 114 16.27 6.02 -5.13
CA ALA A 114 17.01 6.22 -3.89
C ALA A 114 16.67 7.56 -3.23
N GLY A 115 16.58 7.59 -1.90
CA GLY A 115 16.21 8.77 -1.14
C GLY A 115 14.71 9.11 -1.16
N THR A 116 13.90 8.37 -1.91
CA THR A 116 12.43 8.50 -1.92
C THR A 116 11.77 7.27 -1.30
N GLN A 117 10.49 7.39 -0.94
CA GLN A 117 9.74 6.27 -0.36
C GLN A 117 8.63 5.73 -1.25
N GLN A 118 8.27 6.41 -2.34
CA GLN A 118 7.08 6.04 -3.10
C GLN A 118 7.21 6.43 -4.56
N VAL A 119 6.64 5.60 -5.43
CA VAL A 119 6.47 5.86 -6.86
C VAL A 119 5.03 5.55 -7.28
N LEU A 120 4.53 6.28 -8.28
CA LEU A 120 3.21 6.09 -8.88
C LEU A 120 3.32 5.21 -10.14
N LEU A 121 2.50 4.16 -10.19
CA LEU A 121 2.08 3.45 -11.40
C LEU A 121 0.75 4.05 -11.89
N PRO A 122 0.76 4.90 -12.92
CA PRO A 122 -0.48 5.34 -13.54
C PRO A 122 -1.01 4.30 -14.53
N VAL A 123 -2.29 3.96 -14.42
CA VAL A 123 -3.01 3.12 -15.37
C VAL A 123 -4.12 3.96 -16.00
N THR A 124 -4.06 4.16 -17.31
CA THR A 124 -5.10 4.87 -18.06
C THR A 124 -6.17 3.87 -18.48
N ILE A 125 -7.44 4.19 -18.27
CA ILE A 125 -8.57 3.41 -18.77
C ILE A 125 -9.01 3.96 -20.12
N ILE A 126 -9.46 3.08 -21.01
CA ILE A 126 -9.97 3.39 -22.35
C ILE A 126 -11.44 2.97 -22.42
N PRO A 127 -12.37 3.82 -21.92
CA PRO A 127 -13.79 3.48 -21.81
C PRO A 127 -14.44 3.07 -23.13
N GLY A 128 -14.01 3.69 -24.24
CA GLY A 128 -14.57 3.40 -25.57
C GLY A 128 -14.37 1.97 -26.06
N ASN A 129 -13.47 1.20 -25.43
CA ASN A 129 -13.23 -0.21 -25.76
C ASN A 129 -13.97 -1.19 -24.84
N MET A 130 -14.61 -0.68 -23.78
CA MET A 130 -15.35 -1.50 -22.81
C MET A 130 -16.75 -1.81 -23.34
N ASP A 131 -17.22 -3.04 -23.12
CA ASP A 131 -18.62 -3.38 -23.39
C ASP A 131 -19.47 -2.91 -22.21
N PRO A 132 -20.43 -1.98 -22.43
CA PRO A 132 -21.25 -1.42 -21.36
C PRO A 132 -22.19 -2.45 -20.72
N GLN A 133 -22.36 -3.66 -21.26
CA GLN A 133 -23.21 -4.68 -20.65
C GLN A 133 -22.56 -5.34 -19.41
N TYR A 134 -21.24 -5.22 -19.24
CA TYR A 134 -20.50 -5.91 -18.19
C TYR A 134 -19.90 -4.97 -17.16
N ASN A 135 -19.74 -5.50 -15.96
CA ASN A 135 -18.90 -4.90 -14.93
C ASN A 135 -17.54 -5.59 -14.96
N TYR A 136 -16.49 -4.79 -14.78
CA TYR A 136 -15.11 -5.24 -14.91
C TYR A 136 -14.33 -5.14 -13.60
N ILE A 137 -13.28 -5.96 -13.49
CA ILE A 137 -12.32 -5.95 -12.40
C ILE A 137 -10.90 -5.89 -12.96
N LEU A 138 -10.07 -5.04 -12.34
CA LEU A 138 -8.65 -4.92 -12.64
C LEU A 138 -7.82 -5.10 -11.35
N PRO A 139 -7.29 -6.30 -11.10
CA PRO A 139 -6.43 -6.57 -9.94
C PRO A 139 -4.96 -6.26 -10.24
N VAL A 140 -4.43 -5.16 -9.71
CA VAL A 140 -3.02 -4.79 -9.86
C VAL A 140 -2.24 -5.22 -8.62
N SER A 141 -1.25 -6.09 -8.80
CA SER A 141 -0.43 -6.64 -7.71
C SER A 141 1.06 -6.39 -7.89
N ILE A 142 1.79 -6.21 -6.78
CA ILE A 142 3.25 -6.28 -6.76
C ILE A 142 3.67 -7.75 -6.83
N ALA A 143 4.36 -8.13 -7.90
CA ALA A 143 4.94 -9.46 -8.08
C ALA A 143 6.30 -9.59 -7.41
N SER A 144 7.14 -8.56 -7.50
CA SER A 144 8.49 -8.55 -6.92
C SER A 144 9.03 -7.14 -6.72
N ALA A 145 10.01 -6.98 -5.83
CA ALA A 145 10.67 -5.70 -5.57
C ALA A 145 12.16 -5.89 -5.23
N ASP A 146 13.01 -6.21 -6.21
CA ASP A 146 14.48 -6.37 -6.06
C ASP A 146 14.96 -7.11 -4.79
N GLY A 147 14.27 -8.20 -4.43
CA GLY A 147 14.63 -9.03 -3.26
C GLY A 147 14.14 -8.50 -1.90
N TYR A 148 13.50 -7.32 -1.85
CA TYR A 148 12.80 -6.87 -0.66
C TYR A 148 11.53 -7.68 -0.41
N THR A 149 11.15 -7.80 0.87
CA THR A 149 9.89 -8.43 1.24
C THR A 149 8.72 -7.59 0.72
N VAL A 150 7.78 -8.23 0.04
CA VAL A 150 6.51 -7.62 -0.36
C VAL A 150 5.46 -7.96 0.70
N GLY A 151 4.76 -6.94 1.21
CA GLY A 151 3.75 -7.14 2.25
C GLY A 151 2.56 -7.93 1.71
N ALA A 152 2.41 -9.19 2.12
CA ALA A 152 1.45 -10.13 1.51
C ALA A 152 -0.01 -9.63 1.50
N ASN A 153 -0.44 -8.95 2.56
CA ASN A 153 -1.79 -8.37 2.67
C ASN A 153 -1.92 -6.96 2.10
N PHE A 154 -0.82 -6.38 1.62
CA PHE A 154 -0.74 -5.02 1.10
C PHE A 154 -0.13 -4.99 -0.30
N LYS A 155 -0.22 -6.09 -1.06
CA LYS A 155 0.41 -6.20 -2.38
C LYS A 155 -0.55 -5.97 -3.53
N THR A 156 -1.86 -5.94 -3.28
CA THR A 156 -2.89 -5.91 -4.32
C THR A 156 -3.84 -4.73 -4.15
N MET A 157 -4.08 -4.02 -5.24
CA MET A 157 -5.14 -3.04 -5.40
C MET A 157 -6.12 -3.57 -6.44
N ILE A 158 -7.39 -3.69 -6.08
CA ILE A 158 -8.48 -4.08 -6.97
C ILE A 158 -9.29 -2.83 -7.33
N PHE A 159 -9.50 -2.65 -8.62
CA PHE A 159 -10.46 -1.68 -9.14
C PHE A 159 -11.65 -2.41 -9.74
N THR A 160 -12.86 -2.02 -9.34
CA THR A 160 -14.10 -2.48 -9.97
C THR A 160 -14.71 -1.35 -10.79
N LEU A 161 -14.92 -1.59 -12.07
CA LEU A 161 -15.33 -0.59 -13.05
C LEU A 161 -16.70 -0.98 -13.61
N LYS A 162 -17.65 -0.05 -13.58
CA LYS A 162 -18.94 -0.27 -14.26
C LYS A 162 -18.82 0.05 -15.74
N GLY A 163 -19.39 -0.79 -16.60
CA GLY A 163 -19.55 -0.46 -18.02
C GLY A 163 -20.55 0.67 -18.30
N ARG A 164 -21.36 1.08 -17.30
CA ARG A 164 -22.39 2.14 -17.39
C ARG A 164 -22.41 3.02 -16.16
#